data_AF-A0A2G6QX12-F1
#
_entry.id   AF-A0A2G6QX12-F1
#
_cell.length_a   1.000
_cell.length_b   1.000
_cell.length_c   1.000
_cell.angle_alpha   90.00
_cell.angle_beta   90.00
_cell.angle_gamma   90.00
#
_symmetry.space_group_name_H-M   'P 1'
#
loop_
_entity.id
_entity.type
_entity.pdbx_description
1 polymer ?
#
loop_
_entity_poly.entity_id
_entity_poly.type
_entity_poly.pdbx_seq_one_letter_code
_entity_poly.pdbx_strand_id
1 'polypeptide(L)'
;MTRKPHFENSNELLANAQAENLYGKLVLQLKKDFGLANIPIDLADNVSPEDLWTFMHEKIYFLVMEKFPDYLNLLYVVDVPEKAFRQIHVTDAVEVAEQVSLLVLKREFQKVWLKEKYPS
;
A
#
# COMPACT_ATOMS: atom_id res chain seq x y z
N MET A 1 1.76 14.21 -22.27
CA MET A 1 0.75 13.82 -21.28
C MET A 1 1.20 12.52 -20.65
N THR A 2 1.82 12.55 -19.47
CA THR A 2 2.30 11.33 -18.80
C THR A 2 1.09 10.59 -18.25
N ARG A 3 0.74 9.45 -18.86
CA ARG A 3 -0.36 8.59 -18.41
C ARG A 3 -0.03 8.09 -16.99
N LYS A 4 -1.02 8.06 -16.10
CA LYS A 4 -0.88 7.48 -14.77
C LYS A 4 -0.38 6.04 -14.91
N PRO A 5 0.69 5.63 -14.21
CA PRO A 5 1.17 4.26 -14.29
C PRO A 5 0.09 3.29 -13.76
N HIS A 6 -0.04 2.17 -14.45
CA HIS A 6 -0.92 1.07 -14.09
C HIS A 6 -0.04 -0.14 -13.80
N PHE A 7 -0.33 -0.86 -12.71
CA PHE A 7 0.43 -2.00 -12.26
C PHE A 7 -0.52 -3.16 -12.04
N GLU A 8 -0.19 -4.34 -12.58
CA GLU A 8 -1.02 -5.52 -12.39
C GLU A 8 -0.71 -6.18 -11.04
N ASN A 9 0.55 -6.16 -10.60
CA ASN A 9 1.04 -6.81 -9.38
C ASN A 9 2.03 -5.94 -8.59
N SER A 10 2.41 -6.41 -7.40
CA SER A 10 3.35 -5.71 -6.51
C SER A 10 4.77 -5.62 -7.09
N ASN A 11 5.25 -6.68 -7.74
CA ASN A 11 6.58 -6.72 -8.35
C ASN A 11 6.78 -5.60 -9.37
N GLU A 12 5.82 -5.41 -10.28
CA GLU A 12 5.83 -4.32 -11.27
C GLU A 12 5.86 -2.94 -10.60
N LEU A 13 5.02 -2.74 -9.58
CA LEU A 13 4.93 -1.47 -8.85
C LEU A 13 6.24 -1.16 -8.14
N LEU A 14 6.79 -2.11 -7.39
CA LEU A 14 7.99 -1.91 -6.58
C LEU A 14 9.24 -1.76 -7.46
N ALA A 15 9.34 -2.53 -8.55
CA ALA A 15 10.40 -2.37 -9.54
C ALA A 15 10.34 -0.99 -10.20
N ASN A 16 9.15 -0.50 -10.57
CA ASN A 16 9.00 0.86 -11.09
C ASN A 16 9.36 1.92 -10.05
N ALA A 17 8.94 1.75 -8.79
CA ALA A 17 9.31 2.66 -7.71
C ALA A 17 10.82 2.74 -7.50
N GLN A 18 11.55 1.63 -7.64
CA GLN A 18 13.01 1.63 -7.63
C GLN A 18 13.59 2.34 -8.85
N ALA A 19 13.11 2.02 -10.05
CA ALA A 19 13.57 2.64 -11.30
C ALA A 19 13.37 4.16 -11.34
N GLU A 20 12.29 4.67 -10.74
CA GLU A 20 12.00 6.11 -10.63
C GLU A 20 12.64 6.77 -9.39
N ASN A 21 13.45 6.05 -8.61
CA ASN A 21 14.02 6.52 -7.33
C ASN A 21 12.96 7.01 -6.31
N LEU A 22 11.76 6.43 -6.37
CA LEU A 22 10.63 6.73 -5.50
C LEU A 22 10.46 5.71 -4.37
N TYR A 23 11.16 4.58 -4.39
CA TYR A 23 10.98 3.49 -3.42
C TYR A 23 11.14 3.95 -1.96
N GLY A 24 12.22 4.68 -1.63
CA GLY A 24 12.39 5.20 -0.27
C GLY A 24 11.26 6.16 0.15
N LYS A 25 10.79 7.00 -0.79
CA LYS A 25 9.64 7.90 -0.54
C LYS A 25 8.35 7.12 -0.33
N LEU A 26 8.16 6.00 -1.05
CA LEU A 26 7.03 5.08 -0.86
C LEU A 26 7.05 4.46 0.54
N VAL A 27 8.19 3.94 1.00
CA VAL A 27 8.33 3.36 2.35
C VAL A 27 8.03 4.40 3.43
N LEU A 28 8.56 5.62 3.29
CA LEU A 28 8.28 6.71 4.24
C LEU A 28 6.80 7.11 4.25
N GLN A 29 6.18 7.16 3.07
CA GLN A 29 4.77 7.50 2.93
C GLN A 29 3.87 6.41 3.55
N LEU A 30 4.22 5.12 3.40
CA LEU A 30 3.56 4.02 4.10
C LEU A 30 3.68 4.18 5.63
N LYS A 31 4.89 4.36 6.17
CA LYS A 31 5.12 4.56 7.61
C LYS A 31 4.26 5.70 8.16
N LYS A 32 4.19 6.81 7.43
CA LYS A 32 3.40 7.99 7.80
C LYS A 32 1.91 7.66 7.88
N ASP A 33 1.34 7.10 6.83
CA ASP A 33 -0.12 6.91 6.75
C ASP A 33 -0.58 5.77 7.68
N PHE A 34 0.24 4.73 7.87
CA PHE A 34 0.03 3.74 8.93
C PHE A 34 0.08 4.35 10.34
N GLY A 35 1.02 5.27 10.60
CA GLY A 35 1.08 6.02 11.85
C GLY A 35 -0.16 6.89 12.08
N LEU A 36 -0.67 7.56 11.04
CA LEU A 36 -1.92 8.33 11.10
C LEU A 36 -3.15 7.44 11.38
N ALA A 37 -3.11 6.18 10.94
CA ALA A 37 -4.13 5.18 11.26
C ALA A 37 -3.95 4.56 12.67
N ASN A 38 -2.98 5.05 13.47
CA ASN A 38 -2.61 4.50 14.78
C ASN A 38 -2.11 3.04 14.73
N ILE A 39 -1.49 2.65 13.62
CA ILE A 39 -0.91 1.32 13.38
C ILE A 39 0.56 1.51 12.99
N PRO A 40 1.45 1.98 13.90
CA PRO A 40 2.84 2.19 13.54
C PRO A 40 3.47 0.88 13.03
N ILE A 41 4.21 0.99 11.93
CA ILE A 41 4.93 -0.12 11.30
C ILE A 41 6.42 0.07 11.45
N ASP A 42 7.10 -0.99 11.86
CA ASP A 42 8.56 -1.00 12.03
C ASP A 42 9.21 -1.61 10.79
N LEU A 43 9.34 -0.79 9.75
CA LEU A 43 10.06 -1.14 8.53
C LEU A 43 11.45 -0.53 8.56
N ALA A 44 12.48 -1.29 8.20
CA ALA A 44 13.82 -0.74 7.99
C ALA A 44 13.81 0.27 6.82
N ASP A 45 14.63 1.32 6.88
CA ASP A 45 14.71 2.32 5.81
C ASP A 45 15.25 1.73 4.48
N ASN A 46 16.00 0.63 4.57
CA ASN A 46 16.55 -0.12 3.44
C ASN A 46 15.87 -1.48 3.23
N VAL A 47 14.62 -1.63 3.70
CA VAL A 47 13.82 -2.85 3.47
C VAL A 47 13.81 -3.21 1.99
N SER A 48 13.89 -4.50 1.67
CA SER A 48 13.82 -4.96 0.28
C SER A 48 12.38 -4.90 -0.25
N PRO A 49 12.16 -4.80 -1.57
CA PRO A 49 10.83 -4.89 -2.16
C PRO A 49 10.04 -6.15 -1.75
N GLU A 50 10.73 -7.29 -1.68
CA GLU A 50 10.13 -8.56 -1.29
C GLU A 50 9.70 -8.55 0.17
N ASP A 51 10.60 -8.11 1.07
CA ASP A 51 10.29 -8.03 2.51
C ASP A 51 9.17 -7.01 2.78
N LEU A 52 9.16 -5.89 2.05
CA LEU A 52 8.08 -4.90 2.14
C LEU A 52 6.74 -5.52 1.75
N TRP A 53 6.70 -6.27 0.64
CA TRP A 53 5.49 -6.93 0.19
C TRP A 53 4.99 -7.97 1.19
N THR A 54 5.88 -8.85 1.66
CA THR A 54 5.59 -9.86 2.68
C THR A 54 5.04 -9.22 3.95
N PHE A 55 5.73 -8.18 4.46
CA PHE A 55 5.27 -7.45 5.63
C PHE A 55 3.87 -6.85 5.44
N MET A 56 3.62 -6.22 4.28
CA MET A 56 2.32 -5.61 3.99
C MET A 56 1.21 -6.66 3.97
N HIS A 57 1.45 -7.80 3.30
CA HIS A 57 0.48 -8.90 3.23
C HIS A 57 0.14 -9.44 4.61
N GLU A 58 1.15 -9.77 5.41
CA GLU A 58 0.97 -10.25 6.79
C GLU A 58 0.27 -9.23 7.68
N LYS A 59 0.64 -7.94 7.56
CA LYS A 59 0.05 -6.87 8.36
C LYS A 59 -1.43 -6.70 8.03
N ILE A 60 -1.78 -6.64 6.76
CA ILE A 60 -3.19 -6.52 6.34
C ILE A 60 -3.98 -7.77 6.73
N TYR A 61 -3.41 -8.97 6.54
CA TYR A 61 -4.05 -10.22 6.98
C TYR A 61 -4.39 -10.20 8.47
N PHE A 62 -3.42 -9.83 9.31
CA PHE A 62 -3.62 -9.68 10.75
C PHE A 62 -4.69 -8.64 11.08
N LEU A 63 -4.69 -7.49 10.42
CA LEU A 63 -5.69 -6.45 10.66
C LEU A 63 -7.10 -6.93 10.25
N VAL A 64 -7.23 -7.66 9.15
CA VAL A 64 -8.51 -8.24 8.71
C VAL A 64 -9.04 -9.26 9.72
N MET A 65 -8.18 -10.16 10.21
CA MET A 65 -8.56 -11.27 11.08
C MET A 65 -8.76 -10.85 12.55
N GLU A 66 -7.85 -10.04 13.08
CA GLU A 66 -7.74 -9.79 14.52
C GLU A 66 -8.12 -8.37 14.92
N LYS A 67 -8.05 -7.40 13.99
CA LYS A 67 -8.23 -5.97 14.28
C LYS A 67 -9.04 -5.24 13.21
N PHE A 68 -10.21 -5.77 12.87
CA PHE A 68 -11.04 -5.25 11.79
C PHE A 68 -11.36 -3.73 11.88
N PRO A 69 -11.58 -3.12 13.07
CA PRO A 69 -11.74 -1.66 13.17
C PRO A 69 -10.50 -0.88 12.74
N ASP A 70 -9.30 -1.34 13.11
CA ASP A 70 -8.02 -0.73 12.73
C ASP A 70 -7.80 -0.87 11.22
N TYR A 71 -8.16 -2.02 10.65
CA TYR A 71 -8.19 -2.23 9.20
C TYR A 71 -9.04 -1.18 8.49
N LEU A 72 -10.29 -0.96 8.91
CA LEU A 72 -11.16 0.06 8.30
C LEU A 72 -10.57 1.47 8.43
N ASN A 73 -9.99 1.79 9.58
CA ASN A 73 -9.33 3.07 9.81
C ASN A 73 -8.14 3.29 8.86
N LEU A 74 -7.31 2.26 8.67
CA LEU A 74 -6.19 2.30 7.72
C LEU A 74 -6.66 2.62 6.30
N LEU A 75 -7.71 1.94 5.83
CA LEU A 75 -8.24 2.14 4.48
C LEU A 75 -8.75 3.56 4.26
N TYR A 76 -9.40 4.13 5.27
CA TYR A 76 -9.84 5.52 5.23
C TYR A 76 -8.66 6.48 5.10
N VAL A 77 -7.61 6.32 5.92
CA VAL A 77 -6.41 7.18 5.93
C VAL A 77 -5.63 7.07 4.61
N VAL A 78 -5.48 5.85 4.08
CA VAL A 78 -4.81 5.57 2.79
C VAL A 78 -5.64 6.07 1.59
N ASP A 79 -6.91 6.44 1.81
CA ASP A 79 -7.87 6.87 0.80
C ASP A 79 -8.25 5.72 -0.15
N VAL A 80 -8.34 4.47 0.35
CA VAL A 80 -8.83 3.34 -0.46
C VAL A 80 -10.36 3.44 -0.56
N PRO A 81 -10.93 3.61 -1.76
CA PRO A 81 -12.37 3.84 -1.88
C PRO A 81 -13.14 2.53 -1.61
N GLU A 82 -14.21 2.60 -0.82
CA GLU A 82 -15.01 1.42 -0.45
C GLU A 82 -15.51 0.60 -1.67
N LYS A 83 -15.74 1.29 -2.79
CA LYS A 83 -16.13 0.65 -4.06
C LYS A 83 -15.12 -0.36 -4.59
N ALA A 84 -13.85 -0.23 -4.22
CA ALA A 84 -12.81 -1.21 -4.57
C ALA A 84 -13.05 -2.56 -3.88
N PHE A 85 -13.66 -2.57 -2.70
CA PHE A 85 -14.01 -3.81 -1.98
C PHE A 85 -15.21 -4.52 -2.60
N ARG A 86 -16.11 -3.78 -3.28
CA ARG A 86 -17.24 -4.40 -3.99
C ARG A 86 -16.81 -5.30 -5.15
N GLN A 87 -15.54 -5.21 -5.56
CA GLN A 87 -14.95 -6.02 -6.61
C GLN A 87 -14.08 -7.16 -6.07
N ILE A 88 -13.83 -7.21 -4.76
CA ILE A 88 -13.10 -8.31 -4.13
C ILE A 88 -14.09 -9.48 -4.01
N HIS A 89 -13.83 -10.54 -4.76
CA HIS A 89 -14.52 -11.81 -4.56
C HIS A 89 -14.02 -12.39 -3.24
N VAL A 90 -14.83 -12.26 -2.18
CA VAL A 90 -14.49 -12.75 -0.84
C VAL A 90 -14.60 -14.27 -0.80
N THR A 91 -13.52 -14.93 -1.17
CA THR A 91 -13.31 -16.38 -1.12
C THR A 91 -12.67 -16.77 0.22
N ASP A 92 -11.61 -16.07 0.64
CA ASP A 92 -11.02 -16.15 1.98
C ASP A 92 -10.20 -14.90 2.39
N ALA A 93 -9.77 -14.85 3.65
CA ALA A 93 -9.04 -13.71 4.21
C ALA A 93 -7.61 -13.53 3.65
N VAL A 94 -6.99 -14.59 3.15
CA VAL A 94 -5.64 -14.54 2.56
C VAL A 94 -5.68 -13.79 1.23
N GLU A 95 -6.66 -14.13 0.37
CA GLU A 95 -6.87 -13.44 -0.91
C GLU A 95 -7.30 -11.98 -0.70
N VAL A 96 -8.15 -11.71 0.30
CA VAL A 96 -8.51 -10.33 0.69
C VAL A 96 -7.26 -9.55 1.09
N ALA A 97 -6.41 -10.13 1.94
CA ALA A 97 -5.20 -9.46 2.40
C ALA A 97 -4.24 -9.14 1.25
N GLU A 98 -4.09 -10.05 0.28
CA GLU A 98 -3.25 -9.86 -0.89
C GLU A 98 -3.76 -8.70 -1.75
N GLN A 99 -5.04 -8.73 -2.14
CA GLN A 99 -5.64 -7.71 -2.98
C GLN A 99 -5.59 -6.33 -2.33
N VAL A 100 -5.86 -6.27 -1.03
CA VAL A 100 -5.86 -5.00 -0.29
C VAL A 100 -4.45 -4.46 -0.08
N SER A 101 -3.46 -5.32 0.16
CA SER A 101 -2.06 -4.92 0.25
C SER A 101 -1.60 -4.25 -1.05
N LEU A 102 -1.97 -4.82 -2.19
CA LEU A 102 -1.68 -4.23 -3.50
C LEU A 102 -2.41 -2.90 -3.70
N LEU A 103 -3.66 -2.78 -3.27
CA LEU A 103 -4.42 -1.51 -3.34
C LEU A 103 -3.77 -0.42 -2.50
N VAL A 104 -3.34 -0.73 -1.28
CA VAL A 104 -2.64 0.21 -0.40
C VAL A 104 -1.34 0.67 -1.06
N LEU A 105 -0.52 -0.25 -1.57
CA LEU A 105 0.72 0.11 -2.31
C LEU A 105 0.44 1.01 -3.51
N LYS A 106 -0.59 0.70 -4.31
CA LYS A 106 -1.00 1.53 -5.47
C LYS A 106 -1.37 2.95 -5.05
N ARG A 107 -2.08 3.11 -3.92
CA ARG A 107 -2.49 4.44 -3.42
C ARG A 107 -1.31 5.24 -2.88
N GLU A 108 -0.46 4.62 -2.08
CA GLU A 108 0.71 5.29 -1.54
C GLU A 108 1.73 5.66 -2.63
N PHE A 109 1.94 4.78 -3.61
CA PHE A 109 2.77 5.09 -4.76
C PHE A 109 2.19 6.25 -5.57
N GLN A 110 0.88 6.26 -5.83
CA GLN A 110 0.23 7.37 -6.52
C GLN A 110 0.47 8.72 -5.81
N LYS A 111 0.39 8.76 -4.47
CA LYS A 111 0.66 9.97 -3.68
C LYS A 111 2.10 10.45 -3.88
N VAL A 112 3.07 9.55 -3.78
CA VAL A 112 4.49 9.86 -3.95
C VAL A 112 4.80 10.32 -5.37
N TRP A 113 4.30 9.58 -6.37
CA TRP A 113 4.49 9.90 -7.78
C TRP A 113 3.91 11.27 -8.16
N LEU A 114 2.71 11.61 -7.66
CA LEU A 114 2.10 12.92 -7.89
C LEU A 114 2.93 14.06 -7.27
N LYS A 115 3.40 13.88 -6.03
CA LYS A 115 4.27 14.86 -5.36
C LYS A 115 5.57 15.11 -6.12
N GLU A 116 6.15 14.06 -6.73
CA GLU A 116 7.38 14.20 -7.52
C GLU A 116 7.14 14.86 -8.86
N LYS A 117 6.04 14.51 -9.54
CA LYS A 117 5.72 15.03 -10.88
C LYS A 117 5.22 16.48 -10.84
N TYR A 118 4.60 16.88 -9.74
CA TYR A 118 3.98 18.20 -9.56
C TYR A 118 4.41 18.80 -8.21
N PRO A 119 5.70 19.14 -8.06
CA PRO A 119 6.17 19.85 -6.87
C PRO A 119 5.48 21.22 -6.81
N SER A 120 4.86 21.51 -5.66
CA SER A 120 4.20 22.79 -5.40
C SER A 120 5.21 23.91 -5.15
#